data_AF-A0AAD5VME9-F1
#
_entry.id   AF-A0AAD5VME9-F1
#
_cell.length_a   1.000
_cell.length_b   1.000
_cell.length_c   1.000
_cell.angle_alpha   90.00
_cell.angle_beta   90.00
_cell.angle_gamma   90.00
#
_symmetry.space_group_name_H-M   'P 1'
#
loop_
_entity.id
_entity.type
_entity.pdbx_description
1 polymer ?
#
loop_
_entity_poly.entity_id
_entity_poly.type
_entity_poly.pdbx_seq_one_letter_code
_entity_poly.pdbx_strand_id
1 'polypeptide(L)'
;MSVNFDCMNFVVARLQNISTITWYHMFASYDYPPKSVDDLVQTFGLLPSLRELNLALNKLSDDPVTDLSLEPISNFHVFNLEWLHTRRPRPHMLLQISKLTTRSPDIERFSFVIPDATPIEEDFGPSVTLGEILVALDQVPSGLHLRSLETRGVIVNATDLKQNIRHFRSLVDIRIRYDSSPSAAANIGEVLSVLSMNKVHLKKIHIDKLHHPGVFAYLSSHPGIEDLSLKPGHHMDDSPEILERFLTSVLPAQATSLKRLRLGANFGTPELAIHGFTAS
;
A
#
# COMPACT_ATOMS: atom_id res chain seq x y z
N MET A 1 8.23 34.71 -10.62
CA MET A 1 8.36 33.42 -9.93
C MET A 1 8.42 32.19 -10.88
N SER A 2 8.50 32.36 -12.22
CA SER A 2 8.56 31.22 -13.17
C SER A 2 9.95 30.58 -13.35
N VAL A 3 11.03 31.31 -13.05
CA VAL A 3 12.42 30.90 -13.38
C VAL A 3 12.86 29.60 -12.72
N ASN A 4 12.28 29.25 -11.55
CA ASN A 4 12.67 28.05 -10.81
C ASN A 4 12.08 26.75 -11.41
N PHE A 5 10.96 26.84 -12.11
CA PHE A 5 10.23 25.68 -12.65
C PHE A 5 10.71 25.27 -14.04
N ASP A 6 10.97 26.25 -14.90
CA ASP A 6 11.63 26.00 -16.17
C ASP A 6 12.99 25.31 -15.94
N CYS A 7 13.68 25.68 -14.87
CA CYS A 7 14.90 25.01 -14.42
C CYS A 7 14.65 23.55 -14.01
N MET A 8 13.61 23.25 -13.20
CA MET A 8 13.30 21.86 -12.84
C MET A 8 12.95 20.99 -14.06
N ASN A 9 12.05 21.45 -14.94
CA ASN A 9 11.69 20.70 -16.15
C ASN A 9 12.92 20.44 -17.02
N PHE A 10 13.77 21.45 -17.18
CA PHE A 10 15.01 21.35 -17.93
C PHE A 10 16.04 20.42 -17.29
N VAL A 11 16.19 20.45 -15.96
CA VAL A 11 17.11 19.58 -15.22
C VAL A 11 16.61 18.15 -15.29
N VAL A 12 15.35 17.89 -14.95
CA VAL A 12 14.76 16.55 -14.94
C VAL A 12 14.86 15.91 -16.32
N ALA A 13 14.58 16.63 -17.40
CA ALA A 13 14.69 16.12 -18.77
C ALA A 13 16.11 15.64 -19.14
N ARG A 14 17.15 16.07 -18.41
CA ARG A 14 18.54 15.67 -18.61
C ARG A 14 18.99 14.54 -17.71
N LEU A 15 18.20 14.15 -16.71
CA LEU A 15 18.51 13.07 -15.78
C LEU A 15 18.14 11.71 -16.38
N GLN A 16 18.71 11.35 -17.54
CA GLN A 16 18.35 10.13 -18.29
C GLN A 16 18.54 8.82 -17.50
N ASN A 17 19.41 8.84 -16.49
CA ASN A 17 19.73 7.70 -15.63
C ASN A 17 18.94 7.71 -14.31
N ILE A 18 18.02 8.66 -14.10
CA ILE A 18 17.23 8.69 -12.87
C ILE A 18 16.29 7.50 -12.83
N SER A 19 16.42 6.69 -11.77
CA SER A 19 15.59 5.50 -11.56
C SER A 19 14.47 5.72 -10.56
N THR A 20 14.59 6.75 -9.73
CA THR A 20 13.68 7.00 -8.61
C THR A 20 13.33 8.48 -8.56
N ILE A 21 12.05 8.78 -8.51
CA ILE A 21 11.54 10.12 -8.25
C ILE A 21 10.71 10.09 -6.99
N THR A 22 11.02 11.00 -6.07
CA THR A 22 10.18 11.29 -4.91
C THR A 22 9.65 12.71 -5.05
N TRP A 23 8.34 12.83 -5.15
CA TRP A 23 7.66 14.10 -5.39
C TRP A 23 6.59 14.36 -4.35
N TYR A 24 6.80 15.44 -3.59
CA TYR A 24 5.81 15.99 -2.67
C TYR A 24 5.07 17.12 -3.39
N HIS A 25 3.84 16.87 -3.81
CA HIS A 25 3.03 17.80 -4.57
C HIS A 25 1.88 18.39 -3.74
N MET A 26 1.65 19.69 -3.90
CA MET A 26 0.54 20.41 -3.27
C MET A 26 -0.44 20.87 -4.36
N PHE A 27 -1.68 20.35 -4.36
CA PHE A 27 -2.68 20.61 -5.40
C PHE A 27 -3.10 22.08 -5.56
N ALA A 28 -2.81 22.94 -4.59
CA ALA A 28 -3.30 24.33 -4.58
C ALA A 28 -2.28 25.35 -4.04
N SER A 29 -0.98 25.03 -4.04
CA SER A 29 -0.02 26.07 -3.68
C SER A 29 0.05 27.12 -4.80
N TYR A 30 -0.04 28.40 -4.44
CA TYR A 30 0.26 29.53 -5.32
C TYR A 30 1.67 29.45 -5.95
N ASP A 31 2.49 28.53 -5.48
CA ASP A 31 3.84 28.25 -5.92
C ASP A 31 3.93 27.51 -7.27
N TYR A 32 2.86 26.84 -7.78
CA TYR A 32 2.93 26.03 -9.02
C TYR A 32 1.88 26.41 -10.08
N PRO A 33 2.29 26.91 -11.25
CA PRO A 33 1.38 27.02 -12.41
C PRO A 33 0.94 25.62 -12.88
N PRO A 34 -0.35 25.36 -13.13
CA PRO A 34 -0.85 24.04 -13.57
C PRO A 34 -0.10 23.48 -14.79
N LYS A 35 0.20 24.34 -15.78
CA LYS A 35 0.97 23.95 -16.96
C LYS A 35 2.37 23.42 -16.62
N SER A 36 3.05 24.02 -15.64
CA SER A 36 4.38 23.56 -15.23
C SER A 36 4.33 22.19 -14.57
N VAL A 37 3.25 21.89 -13.85
CA VAL A 37 2.98 20.57 -13.26
C VAL A 37 2.76 19.55 -14.37
N ASP A 38 1.92 19.87 -15.36
CA ASP A 38 1.68 19.00 -16.51
C ASP A 38 2.97 18.73 -17.29
N ASP A 39 3.76 19.76 -17.60
CA ASP A 39 5.05 19.65 -18.30
C ASP A 39 6.03 18.76 -17.51
N LEU A 40 6.03 18.85 -16.17
CA LEU A 40 6.87 18.03 -15.30
C LEU A 40 6.44 16.56 -15.34
N VAL A 41 5.13 16.28 -15.24
CA VAL A 41 4.58 14.92 -15.37
C VAL A 41 4.92 14.33 -16.73
N GLN A 42 4.75 15.10 -17.81
CA GLN A 42 5.14 14.68 -19.16
C GLN A 42 6.63 14.31 -19.20
N THR A 43 7.47 15.14 -18.59
CA THR A 43 8.91 14.86 -18.49
C THR A 43 9.17 13.56 -17.74
N PHE A 44 8.46 13.27 -16.65
CA PHE A 44 8.58 11.99 -15.94
C PHE A 44 8.25 10.80 -16.84
N GLY A 45 7.21 10.92 -17.66
CA GLY A 45 6.82 9.89 -18.63
C GLY A 45 7.87 9.62 -19.72
N LEU A 46 8.76 10.57 -19.98
CA LEU A 46 9.82 10.45 -20.98
C LEU A 46 11.15 9.92 -20.42
N LEU A 47 11.26 9.70 -19.11
CA LEU A 47 12.49 9.22 -18.49
C LEU A 47 12.67 7.71 -18.71
N PRO A 48 13.68 7.27 -19.50
CA PRO A 48 13.78 5.88 -19.92
C PRO A 48 14.19 4.92 -18.78
N SER A 49 14.85 5.46 -17.75
CA SER A 49 15.36 4.66 -16.63
C SER A 49 14.46 4.69 -15.40
N LEU A 50 13.35 5.45 -15.42
CA LEU A 50 12.51 5.63 -14.25
C LEU A 50 11.78 4.33 -13.89
N ARG A 51 12.07 3.80 -12.70
CA ARG A 51 11.54 2.53 -12.17
C ARG A 51 10.71 2.72 -10.91
N GLU A 52 10.91 3.79 -10.18
CA GLU A 52 10.26 4.05 -8.91
C GLU A 52 9.69 5.46 -8.86
N LEU A 53 8.40 5.54 -8.53
CA LEU A 53 7.71 6.80 -8.28
C LEU A 53 7.12 6.78 -6.87
N ASN A 54 7.62 7.69 -6.05
CA ASN A 54 7.10 7.99 -4.72
C ASN A 54 6.37 9.32 -4.79
N LEU A 55 5.07 9.31 -4.60
CA LEU A 55 4.21 10.47 -4.73
C LEU A 55 3.53 10.75 -3.40
N ALA A 56 3.67 11.97 -2.90
CA ALA A 56 2.98 12.43 -1.71
C ALA A 56 2.10 13.62 -2.08
N LEU A 57 0.79 13.47 -1.95
CA LEU A 57 -0.19 14.43 -2.44
C LEU A 57 -0.89 15.12 -1.28
N ASN A 58 -0.72 16.44 -1.21
CA ASN A 58 -1.28 17.30 -0.17
C ASN A 58 -2.09 18.45 -0.80
N LYS A 59 -2.92 19.14 -0.02
CA LYS A 59 -3.54 20.42 -0.41
C LYS A 59 -3.72 21.28 0.83
N LEU A 60 -3.54 22.59 0.64
CA LEU A 60 -3.69 23.60 1.69
C LEU A 60 -5.05 24.34 1.64
N SER A 61 -5.88 24.16 0.60
CA SER A 61 -7.13 24.93 0.43
C SER A 61 -8.31 24.07 -0.03
N ASP A 62 -9.53 24.55 0.19
CA ASP A 62 -10.79 23.85 -0.13
C ASP A 62 -11.22 23.91 -1.60
N ASP A 63 -10.50 24.65 -2.46
CA ASP A 63 -10.95 25.02 -3.81
C ASP A 63 -10.70 23.92 -4.86
N PRO A 64 -11.57 23.68 -5.87
CA PRO A 64 -11.49 22.52 -6.75
C PRO A 64 -10.41 22.71 -7.83
N VAL A 65 -9.13 22.61 -7.45
CA VAL A 65 -8.05 22.57 -8.43
C VAL A 65 -8.06 21.21 -9.13
N THR A 66 -7.82 21.25 -10.45
CA THR A 66 -7.68 20.12 -11.37
C THR A 66 -6.86 18.99 -10.78
N ASP A 67 -7.29 17.74 -10.99
CA ASP A 67 -6.53 16.56 -10.56
C ASP A 67 -5.17 16.56 -11.27
N LEU A 68 -4.13 16.11 -10.55
CA LEU A 68 -2.83 15.82 -11.14
C LEU A 68 -3.01 14.71 -12.18
N SER A 69 -2.61 14.96 -13.44
CA SER A 69 -2.61 13.92 -14.46
C SER A 69 -1.43 12.97 -14.25
N LEU A 70 -1.69 11.67 -14.21
CA LEU A 70 -0.70 10.58 -14.16
C LEU A 70 -0.62 9.82 -15.48
N GLU A 71 -1.35 10.24 -16.51
CA GLU A 71 -1.41 9.53 -17.80
C GLU A 71 -0.06 9.32 -18.50
N PRO A 72 0.86 10.30 -18.52
CA PRO A 72 2.16 10.14 -19.21
C PRO A 72 3.09 9.11 -18.56
N ILE A 73 2.85 8.82 -17.29
CA ILE A 73 3.71 8.05 -16.41
C ILE A 73 3.39 6.55 -16.63
N SER A 74 4.41 5.74 -17.01
CA SER A 74 4.32 4.28 -17.28
C SER A 74 5.62 3.51 -16.96
N ASN A 75 5.56 2.16 -16.96
CA ASN A 75 6.72 1.24 -16.88
C ASN A 75 7.50 1.20 -15.54
N PHE A 76 6.85 1.46 -14.40
CA PHE A 76 7.50 1.39 -13.08
C PHE A 76 7.51 -0.03 -12.50
N HIS A 77 8.49 -0.28 -11.64
CA HIS A 77 8.56 -1.47 -10.79
C HIS A 77 7.99 -1.19 -9.39
N VAL A 78 8.05 0.08 -8.95
CA VAL A 78 7.60 0.50 -7.62
C VAL A 78 6.76 1.77 -7.78
N PHE A 79 5.54 1.73 -7.26
CA PHE A 79 4.68 2.89 -7.14
C PHE A 79 4.19 3.04 -5.71
N ASN A 80 4.52 4.16 -5.09
CA ASN A 80 4.09 4.49 -3.73
C ASN A 80 3.34 5.80 -3.74
N LEU A 81 2.11 5.80 -3.22
CA LEU A 81 1.29 6.98 -3.07
C LEU A 81 0.94 7.21 -1.59
N GLU A 82 1.34 8.35 -1.08
CA GLU A 82 0.88 8.89 0.20
C GLU A 82 -0.18 9.97 -0.06
N TRP A 83 -1.39 9.73 0.43
CA TRP A 83 -2.48 10.67 0.38
C TRP A 83 -2.53 11.49 1.68
N LEU A 84 -1.91 12.67 1.63
CA LEU A 84 -1.73 13.60 2.75
C LEU A 84 -2.89 14.61 2.85
N HIS A 85 -4.09 14.23 2.41
CA HIS A 85 -5.22 15.13 2.27
C HIS A 85 -6.43 14.68 3.08
N THR A 86 -7.13 15.63 3.71
CA THR A 86 -8.26 15.39 4.60
C THR A 86 -9.57 15.05 3.89
N ARG A 87 -9.63 15.24 2.56
CA ARG A 87 -10.71 14.74 1.70
C ARG A 87 -10.27 13.54 0.90
N ARG A 88 -11.22 12.64 0.63
CA ARG A 88 -11.06 11.48 -0.24
C ARG A 88 -10.56 11.84 -1.64
N PRO A 89 -9.70 11.01 -2.25
CA PRO A 89 -9.36 11.13 -3.67
C PRO A 89 -10.63 11.08 -4.54
N ARG A 90 -10.71 11.97 -5.53
CA ARG A 90 -11.80 11.96 -6.49
C ARG A 90 -11.79 10.66 -7.30
N PRO A 91 -12.95 10.16 -7.78
CA PRO A 91 -13.02 8.96 -8.61
C PRO A 91 -12.10 9.01 -9.84
N HIS A 92 -11.94 10.19 -10.45
CA HIS A 92 -11.02 10.35 -11.57
C HIS A 92 -9.56 10.07 -11.18
N MET A 93 -9.10 10.59 -10.03
CA MET A 93 -7.76 10.32 -9.52
C MET A 93 -7.54 8.83 -9.21
N LEU A 94 -8.52 8.17 -8.58
CA LEU A 94 -8.47 6.72 -8.34
C LEU A 94 -8.34 5.93 -9.65
N LEU A 95 -9.11 6.32 -10.68
CA LEU A 95 -9.02 5.72 -12.00
C LEU A 95 -7.64 5.96 -12.65
N GLN A 96 -7.06 7.14 -12.49
CA GLN A 96 -5.73 7.43 -13.02
C GLN A 96 -4.64 6.58 -12.36
N ILE A 97 -4.69 6.42 -11.03
CA ILE A 97 -3.82 5.51 -10.28
C ILE A 97 -3.98 4.08 -10.80
N SER A 98 -5.23 3.65 -10.99
CA SER A 98 -5.53 2.33 -11.50
C SER A 98 -4.93 2.09 -12.89
N LYS A 99 -5.12 3.04 -13.81
CA LYS A 99 -4.55 2.96 -15.16
C LYS A 99 -3.02 3.06 -15.17
N LEU A 100 -2.40 3.74 -14.20
CA LEU A 100 -0.94 3.77 -14.07
C LEU A 100 -0.40 2.36 -13.80
N THR A 101 -1.08 1.59 -12.95
CA THR A 101 -0.74 0.19 -12.68
C THR A 101 -0.87 -0.66 -13.95
N THR A 102 -1.91 -0.45 -14.77
CA THR A 102 -2.06 -1.20 -16.04
C THR A 102 -1.01 -0.85 -17.09
N ARG A 103 -0.50 0.39 -17.08
CA ARG A 103 0.63 0.84 -17.92
C ARG A 103 2.00 0.41 -17.39
N SER A 104 2.05 -0.33 -16.28
CA SER A 104 3.30 -0.74 -15.63
C SER A 104 3.32 -2.27 -15.45
N PRO A 105 3.51 -3.04 -16.54
CA PRO A 105 3.42 -4.50 -16.50
C PRO A 105 4.45 -5.17 -15.58
N ASP A 106 5.61 -4.52 -15.39
CA ASP A 106 6.69 -4.99 -14.52
C ASP A 106 6.56 -4.50 -13.06
N ILE A 107 5.39 -3.99 -12.65
CA ILE A 107 5.19 -3.52 -11.28
C ILE A 107 5.31 -4.67 -10.28
N GLU A 108 6.26 -4.53 -9.35
CA GLU A 108 6.48 -5.49 -8.26
C GLU A 108 5.93 -4.97 -6.94
N ARG A 109 5.88 -3.65 -6.73
CA ARG A 109 5.42 -3.05 -5.48
C ARG A 109 4.41 -1.94 -5.74
N PHE A 110 3.29 -2.04 -5.05
CA PHE A 110 2.24 -1.05 -5.06
C PHE A 110 1.90 -0.64 -3.62
N SER A 111 1.90 0.66 -3.35
CA SER A 111 1.52 1.20 -2.05
C SER A 111 0.53 2.36 -2.22
N PHE A 112 -0.57 2.31 -1.46
CA PHE A 112 -1.51 3.42 -1.31
C PHE A 112 -1.79 3.63 0.18
N VAL A 113 -1.33 4.75 0.72
CA VAL A 113 -1.32 5.02 2.15
C VAL A 113 -1.99 6.35 2.45
N ILE A 114 -2.99 6.34 3.33
CA ILE A 114 -3.47 7.53 4.03
C ILE A 114 -2.82 7.53 5.42
N PRO A 115 -1.84 8.41 5.72
CA PRO A 115 -1.10 8.36 6.99
C PRO A 115 -1.95 8.65 8.23
N ASP A 116 -1.51 8.14 9.39
CA ASP A 116 -2.14 8.39 10.71
C ASP A 116 -2.31 9.88 11.02
N ALA A 117 -1.34 10.69 10.58
CA ALA A 117 -1.31 12.13 10.84
C ALA A 117 -2.36 12.91 10.05
N THR A 118 -2.98 12.29 9.03
CA THR A 118 -4.05 12.89 8.25
C THR A 118 -5.37 12.62 8.97
N PRO A 119 -6.03 13.62 9.59
CA PRO A 119 -7.33 13.41 10.19
C PRO A 119 -8.32 13.03 9.09
N ILE A 120 -8.83 11.81 9.15
CA ILE A 120 -9.99 11.39 8.36
C ILE A 120 -11.19 12.02 9.09
N GLU A 121 -11.44 13.28 8.76
CA GLU A 121 -12.58 14.04 9.30
C GLU A 121 -13.90 13.40 8.84
N GLU A 122 -15.02 13.75 9.50
CA GLU A 122 -16.37 13.33 9.04
C GLU A 122 -16.60 13.68 7.55
N ASP A 123 -15.94 14.73 7.07
CA ASP A 123 -16.00 15.23 5.70
C ASP A 123 -15.01 14.56 4.72
N PHE A 124 -14.23 13.55 5.15
CA PHE A 124 -13.38 12.79 4.21
C PHE A 124 -14.23 12.19 3.09
N GLY A 125 -15.47 11.78 3.42
CA GLY A 125 -16.38 11.06 2.54
C GLY A 125 -16.26 9.54 2.70
N PRO A 126 -16.86 8.76 1.79
CA PRO A 126 -16.84 7.30 1.91
C PRO A 126 -15.40 6.77 1.82
N SER A 127 -15.11 5.72 2.57
CA SER A 127 -13.79 5.10 2.56
C SER A 127 -13.40 4.62 1.14
N VAL A 128 -12.11 4.70 0.84
CA VAL A 128 -11.56 4.17 -0.43
C VAL A 128 -11.45 2.66 -0.32
N THR A 129 -11.83 1.95 -1.37
CA THR A 129 -11.70 0.48 -1.46
C THR A 129 -10.53 0.07 -2.35
N LEU A 130 -9.99 -1.14 -2.15
CA LEU A 130 -8.99 -1.71 -3.05
C LEU A 130 -9.55 -1.86 -4.47
N GLY A 131 -10.82 -2.27 -4.60
CA GLY A 131 -11.51 -2.38 -5.89
C GLY A 131 -11.51 -1.08 -6.69
N GLU A 132 -11.68 0.07 -6.05
CA GLU A 132 -11.61 1.37 -6.73
C GLU A 132 -10.19 1.73 -7.19
N ILE A 133 -9.19 1.47 -6.34
CA ILE A 133 -7.78 1.75 -6.65
C ILE A 133 -7.30 0.89 -7.82
N LEU A 134 -7.81 -0.34 -7.93
CA LEU A 134 -7.36 -1.34 -8.90
C LEU A 134 -8.42 -1.69 -9.97
N VAL A 135 -9.46 -0.86 -10.13
CA VAL A 135 -10.58 -1.08 -11.06
C VAL A 135 -10.16 -1.35 -12.51
N ALA A 136 -9.06 -0.78 -12.97
CA ALA A 136 -8.57 -0.95 -14.33
C ALA A 136 -7.81 -2.28 -14.54
N LEU A 137 -7.44 -3.01 -13.49
CA LEU A 137 -6.72 -4.28 -13.61
C LEU A 137 -7.54 -5.36 -14.34
N ASP A 138 -8.86 -5.26 -14.35
CA ASP A 138 -9.74 -6.13 -15.13
C ASP A 138 -9.41 -6.12 -16.64
N GLN A 139 -8.82 -5.02 -17.12
CA GLN A 139 -8.44 -4.84 -18.52
C GLN A 139 -7.07 -5.45 -18.85
N VAL A 140 -6.32 -5.91 -17.84
CA VAL A 140 -4.99 -6.51 -18.01
C VAL A 140 -5.16 -8.03 -18.06
N PRO A 141 -5.03 -8.66 -19.25
CA PRO A 141 -5.27 -10.10 -19.39
C PRO A 141 -4.16 -10.93 -18.74
N SER A 142 -2.93 -10.43 -18.73
CA SER A 142 -1.80 -11.05 -18.04
C SER A 142 -1.87 -10.78 -16.54
N GLY A 143 -1.56 -11.80 -15.72
CA GLY A 143 -1.31 -11.58 -14.31
C GLY A 143 -0.11 -10.64 -14.13
N LEU A 144 -0.22 -9.70 -13.20
CA LEU A 144 0.94 -8.90 -12.77
C LEU A 144 1.82 -9.75 -11.85
N HIS A 145 3.11 -9.45 -11.82
CA HIS A 145 4.06 -10.06 -10.88
C HIS A 145 4.17 -9.24 -9.59
N LEU A 146 3.03 -8.80 -9.04
CA LEU A 146 3.03 -7.98 -7.83
C LEU A 146 3.54 -8.81 -6.65
N ARG A 147 4.66 -8.38 -6.07
CA ARG A 147 5.35 -9.03 -4.94
C ARG A 147 5.01 -8.38 -3.61
N SER A 148 4.66 -7.10 -3.62
CA SER A 148 4.33 -6.32 -2.43
C SER A 148 3.08 -5.49 -2.64
N LEU A 149 2.13 -5.61 -1.72
CA LEU A 149 0.95 -4.77 -1.63
C LEU A 149 0.91 -4.10 -0.27
N GLU A 150 0.92 -2.78 -0.26
CA GLU A 150 0.73 -1.99 0.95
C GLU A 150 -0.49 -1.07 0.80
N THR A 151 -1.40 -1.18 1.77
CA THR A 151 -2.53 -0.28 1.90
C THR A 151 -2.65 0.21 3.34
N ARG A 152 -3.01 1.49 3.48
CA ARG A 152 -3.37 2.06 4.76
C ARG A 152 -4.58 2.98 4.64
N GLY A 153 -5.57 2.82 5.50
CA GLY A 153 -6.80 3.64 5.44
C GLY A 153 -7.73 3.25 4.29
N VAL A 154 -7.51 2.06 3.72
CA VAL A 154 -8.23 1.53 2.57
C VAL A 154 -8.96 0.26 3.00
N ILE A 155 -10.22 0.14 2.59
CA ILE A 155 -11.00 -1.09 2.79
C ILE A 155 -10.50 -2.15 1.82
N VAL A 156 -10.02 -3.27 2.35
CA VAL A 156 -9.56 -4.40 1.53
C VAL A 156 -10.41 -5.62 1.85
N ASN A 157 -11.42 -5.89 1.01
CA ASN A 157 -12.28 -7.05 1.17
C ASN A 157 -11.82 -8.23 0.30
N ALA A 158 -12.30 -9.42 0.62
CA ALA A 158 -11.96 -10.64 -0.11
C ALA A 158 -12.55 -10.68 -1.53
N THR A 159 -13.66 -9.98 -1.79
CA THR A 159 -14.29 -9.93 -3.11
C THR A 159 -13.37 -9.25 -4.13
N ASP A 160 -12.86 -8.07 -3.81
CA ASP A 160 -11.97 -7.28 -4.66
C ASP A 160 -10.68 -8.07 -4.95
N LEU A 161 -10.13 -8.70 -3.92
CA LEU A 161 -8.93 -9.53 -4.04
C LEU A 161 -9.18 -10.76 -4.93
N LYS A 162 -10.32 -11.44 -4.74
CA LYS A 162 -10.68 -12.65 -5.50
C LYS A 162 -10.88 -12.35 -6.98
N GLN A 163 -11.52 -11.22 -7.31
CA GLN A 163 -11.68 -10.76 -8.69
C GLN A 163 -10.31 -10.56 -9.38
N ASN A 164 -9.34 -10.05 -8.63
CA ASN A 164 -8.01 -9.68 -9.12
C ASN A 164 -6.91 -10.70 -8.75
N ILE A 165 -7.26 -11.90 -8.28
CA ILE A 165 -6.29 -12.84 -7.68
C ILE A 165 -5.14 -13.25 -8.61
N ARG A 166 -5.37 -13.23 -9.92
CA ARG A 166 -4.34 -13.51 -10.94
C ARG A 166 -3.16 -12.54 -10.86
N HIS A 167 -3.37 -11.30 -10.40
CA HIS A 167 -2.35 -10.26 -10.25
C HIS A 167 -1.56 -10.38 -8.94
N PHE A 168 -2.03 -11.20 -7.99
CA PHE A 168 -1.44 -11.36 -6.66
C PHE A 168 -0.78 -12.73 -6.44
N ARG A 169 -0.65 -13.55 -7.49
CA ARG A 169 -0.07 -14.91 -7.37
C ARG A 169 1.40 -14.92 -6.93
N SER A 170 2.13 -13.83 -7.18
CA SER A 170 3.54 -13.67 -6.80
C SER A 170 3.73 -12.90 -5.49
N LEU A 171 2.63 -12.61 -4.77
CA LEU A 171 2.67 -11.75 -3.59
C LEU A 171 3.42 -12.45 -2.46
N VAL A 172 4.40 -11.75 -1.87
CA VAL A 172 5.21 -12.22 -0.74
C VAL A 172 5.20 -11.27 0.44
N ASP A 173 4.80 -10.01 0.24
CA ASP A 173 4.67 -8.98 1.28
C ASP A 173 3.27 -8.37 1.21
N ILE A 174 2.53 -8.43 2.32
CA ILE A 174 1.24 -7.76 2.46
C ILE A 174 1.25 -6.88 3.70
N ARG A 175 0.79 -5.64 3.53
CA ARG A 175 0.64 -4.67 4.60
C ARG A 175 -0.73 -4.02 4.48
N ILE A 176 -1.69 -4.47 5.25
CA ILE A 176 -3.05 -3.91 5.25
C ILE A 176 -3.29 -3.37 6.65
N ARG A 177 -3.39 -2.05 6.75
CA ARG A 177 -3.45 -1.36 8.05
C ARG A 177 -4.56 -0.33 8.06
N TYR A 178 -5.17 -0.12 9.21
CA TYR A 178 -6.19 0.88 9.47
C TYR A 178 -7.33 0.82 8.45
N ASP A 179 -7.78 -0.39 8.11
CA ASP A 179 -9.03 -0.57 7.37
C ASP A 179 -10.16 0.06 8.22
N SER A 180 -10.81 1.07 7.66
CA SER A 180 -11.85 1.87 8.31
C SER A 180 -13.22 1.16 8.38
N SER A 181 -13.34 -0.02 7.76
CA SER A 181 -14.56 -0.81 7.77
C SER A 181 -14.90 -1.30 9.18
N PRO A 182 -16.17 -1.27 9.61
CA PRO A 182 -16.62 -1.99 10.80
C PRO A 182 -16.31 -3.49 10.75
N SER A 183 -16.15 -4.04 9.53
CA SER A 183 -15.82 -5.45 9.28
C SER A 183 -14.33 -5.68 9.03
N ALA A 184 -13.44 -4.72 9.35
CA ALA A 184 -12.01 -4.79 9.05
C ALA A 184 -11.33 -6.11 9.50
N ALA A 185 -11.70 -6.65 10.67
CA ALA A 185 -11.17 -7.93 11.13
C ALA A 185 -11.64 -9.11 10.28
N ALA A 186 -12.93 -9.15 9.92
CA ALA A 186 -13.46 -10.15 9.01
C ALA A 186 -12.80 -10.06 7.63
N ASN A 187 -12.71 -8.84 7.10
CA ASN A 187 -12.05 -8.53 5.83
C ASN A 187 -10.64 -9.12 5.76
N ILE A 188 -9.76 -8.82 6.73
CA ILE A 188 -8.38 -9.31 6.68
C ILE A 188 -8.31 -10.84 6.81
N GLY A 189 -9.18 -11.44 7.63
CA GLY A 189 -9.25 -12.89 7.77
C GLY A 189 -9.70 -13.59 6.49
N GLU A 190 -10.67 -13.03 5.79
CA GLU A 190 -11.15 -13.53 4.49
C GLU A 190 -10.13 -13.30 3.38
N VAL A 191 -9.44 -12.15 3.36
CA VAL A 191 -8.32 -11.85 2.46
C VAL A 191 -7.25 -12.93 2.57
N LEU A 192 -6.80 -13.22 3.79
CA LEU A 192 -5.82 -14.28 4.04
C LEU A 192 -6.33 -15.67 3.63
N SER A 193 -7.63 -15.95 3.83
CA SER A 193 -8.26 -17.18 3.36
C SER A 193 -8.21 -17.31 1.83
N VAL A 194 -8.52 -16.24 1.09
CA VAL A 194 -8.41 -16.22 -0.38
C VAL A 194 -6.97 -16.46 -0.83
N LEU A 195 -5.99 -15.82 -0.19
CA LEU A 195 -4.57 -16.04 -0.50
C LEU A 195 -4.17 -17.51 -0.26
N SER A 196 -4.57 -18.09 0.86
CA SER A 196 -4.36 -19.51 1.20
C SER A 196 -4.97 -20.45 0.15
N MET A 197 -6.24 -20.26 -0.19
CA MET A 197 -6.94 -21.08 -1.19
C MET A 197 -6.28 -21.02 -2.57
N ASN A 198 -5.60 -19.92 -2.89
CA ASN A 198 -4.89 -19.71 -4.15
C ASN A 198 -3.39 -20.02 -4.06
N LYS A 199 -2.93 -20.64 -2.96
CA LYS A 199 -1.52 -21.04 -2.73
C LYS A 199 -0.55 -19.85 -2.81
N VAL A 200 -0.98 -18.69 -2.35
CA VAL A 200 -0.12 -17.51 -2.21
C VAL A 200 0.57 -17.57 -0.86
N HIS A 201 1.88 -17.77 -0.89
CA HIS A 201 2.72 -17.95 0.29
C HIS A 201 3.42 -16.64 0.66
N LEU A 202 2.92 -15.99 1.69
CA LEU A 202 3.49 -14.74 2.20
C LEU A 202 4.75 -15.00 3.04
N LYS A 203 5.74 -14.13 2.87
CA LYS A 203 6.95 -14.07 3.71
C LYS A 203 6.89 -12.91 4.69
N LYS A 204 6.12 -11.87 4.39
CA LYS A 204 6.00 -10.67 5.22
C LYS A 204 4.54 -10.29 5.38
N ILE A 205 4.13 -10.07 6.61
CA ILE A 205 2.75 -9.71 6.97
C ILE A 205 2.79 -8.57 7.97
N HIS A 206 2.09 -7.49 7.66
CA HIS A 206 1.84 -6.39 8.58
C HIS A 206 0.35 -6.07 8.61
N ILE A 207 -0.29 -6.36 9.74
CA ILE A 207 -1.73 -6.17 9.93
C ILE A 207 -2.01 -5.61 11.33
N ASP A 208 -3.15 -4.94 11.47
CA ASP A 208 -3.53 -4.29 12.73
C ASP A 208 -4.91 -4.68 13.28
N LYS A 209 -5.53 -5.71 12.69
CA LYS A 209 -6.73 -6.38 13.20
C LYS A 209 -6.45 -7.88 13.27
N LEU A 210 -6.61 -8.46 14.45
CA LEU A 210 -6.12 -9.81 14.76
C LEU A 210 -7.25 -10.75 15.17
N HIS A 211 -8.31 -10.24 15.80
CA HIS A 211 -9.35 -11.04 16.44
C HIS A 211 -10.22 -11.90 15.52
N HIS A 212 -10.04 -11.84 14.20
CA HIS A 212 -10.69 -12.78 13.31
C HIS A 212 -9.92 -14.12 13.25
N PRO A 213 -10.58 -15.28 13.47
CA PRO A 213 -9.93 -16.58 13.48
C PRO A 213 -9.12 -16.93 12.22
N GLY A 214 -9.56 -16.43 11.06
CA GLY A 214 -8.87 -16.63 9.78
C GLY A 214 -7.43 -16.13 9.73
N VAL A 215 -7.09 -15.11 10.54
CA VAL A 215 -5.71 -14.60 10.65
C VAL A 215 -4.79 -15.67 11.22
N PHE A 216 -5.13 -16.18 12.41
CA PHE A 216 -4.35 -17.21 13.09
C PHE A 216 -4.34 -18.54 12.34
N ALA A 217 -5.46 -18.88 11.67
CA ALA A 217 -5.54 -20.06 10.82
C ALA A 217 -4.53 -19.98 9.66
N TYR A 218 -4.43 -18.83 8.98
CA TYR A 218 -3.43 -18.62 7.94
C TYR A 218 -2.00 -18.71 8.50
N LEU A 219 -1.71 -17.93 9.54
CA LEU A 219 -0.39 -17.85 10.16
C LEU A 219 0.09 -19.20 10.71
N SER A 220 -0.80 -20.07 11.19
CA SER A 220 -0.41 -21.39 11.72
C SER A 220 -0.27 -22.45 10.63
N SER A 221 -0.94 -22.30 9.48
CA SER A 221 -0.95 -23.30 8.40
C SER A 221 0.09 -23.06 7.31
N HIS A 222 0.70 -21.87 7.28
CA HIS A 222 1.66 -21.47 6.24
C HIS A 222 3.02 -21.13 6.87
N PRO A 223 3.85 -22.15 7.21
CA PRO A 223 5.22 -21.91 7.67
C PRO A 223 6.03 -21.19 6.58
N GLY A 224 6.99 -20.36 6.98
CA GLY A 224 7.83 -19.61 6.04
C GLY A 224 7.70 -18.08 6.15
N ILE A 225 6.92 -17.58 7.11
CA ILE A 225 6.88 -16.14 7.41
C ILE A 225 8.22 -15.75 8.00
N GLU A 226 8.85 -14.74 7.40
CA GLU A 226 10.14 -14.18 7.81
C GLU A 226 9.97 -12.89 8.61
N ASP A 227 8.93 -12.10 8.32
CA ASP A 227 8.63 -10.83 8.97
C ASP A 227 7.14 -10.75 9.36
N LEU A 228 6.86 -10.69 10.66
CA LEU A 228 5.51 -10.59 11.17
C LEU A 228 5.37 -9.35 12.05
N SER A 229 4.49 -8.45 11.64
CA SER A 229 4.16 -7.23 12.38
C SER A 229 2.67 -7.23 12.72
N LEU A 230 2.35 -7.43 14.00
CA LEU A 230 0.99 -7.44 14.52
C LEU A 230 0.81 -6.22 15.42
N LYS A 231 -0.10 -5.32 15.05
CA LYS A 231 -0.40 -4.13 15.83
C LYS A 231 -1.85 -4.17 16.31
N PRO A 232 -2.15 -4.64 17.51
CA PRO A 232 -3.51 -4.60 18.05
C PRO A 232 -4.12 -3.20 17.90
N GLY A 233 -5.23 -3.12 17.19
CA GLY A 233 -5.92 -1.86 16.88
C GLY A 233 -7.36 -1.84 17.38
N HIS A 234 -7.75 -2.83 18.18
CA HIS A 234 -9.09 -2.99 18.74
C HIS A 234 -8.99 -3.68 20.11
N HIS A 235 -9.90 -3.39 21.04
CA HIS A 235 -9.87 -3.97 22.40
C HIS A 235 -9.92 -5.51 22.40
N MET A 236 -10.56 -6.11 21.39
CA MET A 236 -10.58 -7.56 21.22
C MET A 236 -9.25 -8.13 20.74
N ASP A 237 -8.38 -7.34 20.11
CA ASP A 237 -7.07 -7.80 19.61
C ASP A 237 -6.06 -8.06 20.74
N ASP A 238 -6.30 -7.49 21.92
CA ASP A 238 -5.46 -7.63 23.12
C ASP A 238 -5.98 -8.70 24.11
N SER A 239 -6.91 -9.56 23.67
CA SER A 239 -7.50 -10.57 24.54
C SER A 239 -6.47 -11.65 24.93
N PRO A 240 -6.51 -12.18 26.18
CA PRO A 240 -5.64 -13.27 26.59
C PRO A 240 -5.71 -14.49 25.66
N GLU A 241 -6.88 -14.78 25.10
CA GLU A 241 -7.11 -15.91 24.19
C GLU A 241 -6.37 -15.72 22.85
N ILE A 242 -6.28 -14.48 22.36
CA ILE A 242 -5.51 -14.17 21.15
C ILE A 242 -4.03 -14.35 21.40
N LEU A 243 -3.54 -13.85 22.54
CA LEU A 243 -2.14 -14.04 22.93
C LEU A 243 -1.81 -15.52 23.10
N GLU A 244 -2.65 -16.28 23.80
CA GLU A 244 -2.48 -17.71 23.98
C GLU A 244 -2.45 -18.44 22.62
N ARG A 245 -3.38 -18.12 21.70
CA ARG A 245 -3.39 -18.71 20.35
C ARG A 245 -2.14 -18.37 19.55
N PHE A 246 -1.66 -17.12 19.67
CA PHE A 246 -0.41 -16.72 19.04
C PHE A 246 0.78 -17.56 19.56
N LEU A 247 0.91 -17.67 20.88
CA LEU A 247 2.01 -18.39 21.54
C LEU A 247 1.96 -19.90 21.30
N THR A 248 0.77 -20.49 21.28
CA THR A 248 0.58 -21.95 21.20
C THR A 248 0.48 -22.49 19.78
N SER A 249 0.03 -21.68 18.81
CA SER A 249 -0.23 -22.13 17.44
C SER A 249 0.66 -21.45 16.40
N VAL A 250 0.78 -20.12 16.45
CA VAL A 250 1.50 -19.37 15.41
C VAL A 250 3.01 -19.43 15.62
N LEU A 251 3.49 -19.12 16.83
CA LEU A 251 4.94 -19.12 17.09
C LEU A 251 5.59 -20.48 16.81
N PRO A 252 5.06 -21.63 17.25
CA PRO A 252 5.66 -22.92 16.93
C PRO A 252 5.67 -23.20 15.42
N ALA A 253 4.61 -22.85 14.70
CA ALA A 253 4.53 -23.04 13.26
C ALA A 253 5.56 -22.19 12.48
N GLN A 254 5.97 -21.04 13.03
CA GLN A 254 6.91 -20.12 12.39
C GLN A 254 8.32 -20.16 13.00
N ALA A 255 8.58 -21.02 13.98
CA ALA A 255 9.80 -21.01 14.80
C ALA A 255 11.10 -21.10 13.98
N THR A 256 11.07 -21.76 12.81
CA THR A 256 12.23 -21.96 11.95
C THR A 256 12.42 -20.89 10.88
N SER A 257 11.37 -20.12 10.56
CA SER A 257 11.39 -19.13 9.47
C SER A 257 11.38 -17.69 9.96
N LEU A 258 10.78 -17.42 11.13
CA LEU A 258 10.55 -16.07 11.62
C LEU A 258 11.87 -15.40 12.01
N LYS A 259 12.19 -14.29 11.34
CA LYS A 259 13.40 -13.50 11.59
C LYS A 259 13.09 -12.20 12.32
N ARG A 260 11.90 -11.65 12.09
CA ARG A 260 11.44 -10.41 12.71
C ARG A 260 10.02 -10.58 13.22
N LEU A 261 9.83 -10.25 14.49
CA LEU A 261 8.51 -10.16 15.11
C LEU A 261 8.35 -8.78 15.73
N ARG A 262 7.27 -8.09 15.37
CA ARG A 262 6.87 -6.82 15.98
C ARG A 262 5.46 -6.98 16.54
N LEU A 263 5.31 -6.73 17.83
CA LEU A 263 4.03 -6.75 18.54
C LEU A 263 3.78 -5.36 19.13
N GLY A 264 2.59 -4.80 18.92
CA GLY A 264 2.11 -3.63 19.68
C GLY A 264 2.75 -2.27 19.37
N ALA A 265 3.44 -2.08 18.24
CA ALA A 265 4.26 -0.88 18.05
C ALA A 265 3.58 0.29 17.32
N ASN A 266 3.51 1.45 18.01
CA ASN A 266 3.75 2.75 17.36
C ASN A 266 5.27 2.87 17.11
N PHE A 267 5.72 3.77 16.23
CA PHE A 267 7.12 3.93 15.76
C PHE A 267 8.22 4.14 16.84
N GLY A 268 7.96 3.92 18.13
CA GLY A 268 8.93 4.01 19.24
C GLY A 268 9.02 2.77 20.14
N THR A 269 8.37 1.66 19.83
CA THR A 269 8.45 0.43 20.66
C THR A 269 9.66 -0.41 20.26
N PRO A 270 10.47 -0.93 21.21
CA PRO A 270 11.69 -1.67 20.90
C PRO A 270 11.41 -2.90 20.03
N GLU A 271 12.22 -3.08 18.98
CA GLU A 271 12.17 -4.26 18.12
C GLU A 271 12.58 -5.50 18.92
N LEU A 272 11.72 -6.51 18.98
CA LEU A 272 12.14 -7.85 19.40
C LEU A 272 12.82 -8.53 18.21
N ALA A 273 14.14 -8.33 18.10
CA ALA A 273 14.98 -9.18 17.26
C ALA A 273 15.00 -10.58 17.89
N ILE A 274 14.26 -11.53 17.30
CA ILE A 274 14.29 -12.92 17.73
C ILE A 274 15.58 -13.54 17.19
N HIS A 275 16.64 -13.52 18.00
CA HIS A 275 17.84 -14.31 17.74
C HIS A 275 17.63 -15.75 18.23
N GLY A 276 17.31 -16.65 17.29
CA GLY A 276 17.44 -18.10 17.44
C GLY A 276 16.68 -18.75 18.60
N PHE A 277 15.41 -19.11 18.37
CA PHE A 277 14.77 -20.16 19.18
C PHE A 277 15.37 -21.51 18.79
N THR A 278 16.33 -22.02 19.56
CA THR A 278 16.58 -23.47 19.59
C THR A 278 15.52 -24.08 20.47
N ALA A 279 14.55 -24.76 19.86
CA ALA A 279 13.60 -25.60 20.58
C ALA A 279 14.38 -26.67 21.37
N SER A 280 14.22 -26.65 22.69
CA SER A 280 14.66 -27.70 23.62
C SER A 280 13.55 -28.72 23.82
#